data_AF-A0A9E4CYF9-F1
#
_entry.id   AF-A0A9E4CYF9-F1
#
_cell.length_a   1.000
_cell.length_b   1.000
_cell.length_c   1.000
_cell.angle_alpha   90.00
_cell.angle_beta   90.00
_cell.angle_gamma   90.00
#
_symmetry.space_group_name_H-M   'P 1'
#
loop_
_entity.id
_entity.type
_entity.pdbx_description
1 polymer ?
#
loop_
_entity_poly.entity_id
_entity_poly.type
_entity_poly.pdbx_seq_one_letter_code
_entity_poly.pdbx_strand_id
1 'polypeptide(L)'
;MSATVVVPTTGDRGPLLRHSIGSVLNQTVTDVEVFVIADGITDETRAHIQELIEADDRVRLFEFPKHESRGEPNRHQVLTEHATGRFVAYICDRDLWLPNHLHELDLALADADFAHTLRFRVGEDDRFHFTHIADLRTPMGRAATRP
;
A
#
# COMPACT_ATOMS: atom_id res chain seq x y z
N MET A 1 12.09 -2.68 13.89
CA MET A 1 11.27 -1.66 13.21
C MET A 1 10.11 -2.42 12.58
N SER A 2 8.87 -2.08 12.91
CA SER A 2 7.69 -2.81 12.43
C SER A 2 6.74 -1.90 11.64
N ALA A 3 6.02 -2.45 10.66
CA ALA A 3 5.05 -1.70 9.86
C ALA A 3 3.78 -2.51 9.58
N THR A 4 2.63 -1.84 9.64
CA THR A 4 1.37 -2.35 9.10
C THR A 4 1.21 -1.83 7.69
N VAL A 5 1.27 -2.72 6.70
CA VAL A 5 1.11 -2.37 5.29
C VAL A 5 -0.32 -2.62 4.85
N VAL A 6 -0.99 -1.61 4.33
CA VAL A 6 -2.37 -1.71 3.84
C VAL A 6 -2.38 -1.77 2.33
N VAL A 7 -3.02 -2.82 1.81
CA VAL A 7 -3.27 -3.05 0.39
C VAL A 7 -4.78 -2.98 0.13
N PRO A 8 -5.35 -1.81 -0.19
CA PRO A 8 -6.74 -1.72 -0.63
C PRO A 8 -6.91 -2.41 -1.99
N THR A 9 -7.91 -3.28 -2.10
CA THR A 9 -8.24 -3.95 -3.37
C THR A 9 -9.75 -4.04 -3.58
N THR A 10 -10.20 -4.08 -4.84
CA THR A 10 -11.61 -4.10 -5.21
C THR A 10 -11.80 -4.71 -6.59
N GLY A 11 -12.94 -5.36 -6.83
CA GLY A 11 -13.28 -5.93 -8.13
C GLY A 11 -12.29 -7.00 -8.58
N ASP A 12 -11.86 -6.91 -9.83
CA ASP A 12 -10.94 -7.86 -10.47
C ASP A 12 -9.52 -7.29 -10.56
N ARG A 13 -8.70 -7.64 -9.57
CA ARG A 13 -7.30 -7.16 -9.38
C ARG A 13 -6.33 -8.26 -9.01
N GLY A 14 -6.82 -9.49 -8.80
CA GLY A 14 -6.07 -10.63 -8.28
C GLY A 14 -4.69 -10.83 -8.91
N PRO A 15 -4.56 -10.85 -10.25
CA PRO A 15 -3.27 -11.09 -10.89
C PRO A 15 -2.19 -10.07 -10.53
N LEU A 16 -2.54 -8.81 -10.24
CA LEU A 16 -1.54 -7.78 -9.94
C LEU A 16 -1.10 -7.78 -8.47
N LEU A 17 -1.93 -8.31 -7.57
CA LEU A 17 -1.67 -8.35 -6.13
C LEU A 17 -0.39 -9.11 -5.79
N ARG A 18 -0.08 -10.20 -6.50
CA ARG A 18 1.15 -10.97 -6.27
C ARG A 18 2.41 -10.12 -6.41
N HIS A 19 2.38 -9.13 -7.32
CA HIS A 19 3.52 -8.26 -7.57
C HIS A 19 3.61 -7.16 -6.52
N SER A 20 2.49 -6.50 -6.22
CA SER A 20 2.44 -5.46 -5.19
C SER A 20 2.78 -6.01 -3.80
N ILE A 21 2.09 -7.07 -3.36
CA ILE A 21 2.36 -7.74 -2.08
C ILE A 21 3.76 -8.35 -2.09
N GLY A 22 4.19 -8.98 -3.19
CA GLY A 22 5.56 -9.48 -3.31
C GLY A 22 6.63 -8.39 -3.11
N SER A 23 6.40 -7.17 -3.57
CA SER A 23 7.32 -6.05 -3.33
C SER A 23 7.36 -5.59 -1.87
N VAL A 24 6.26 -5.78 -1.13
CA VAL A 24 6.18 -5.54 0.31
C VAL A 24 6.90 -6.65 1.09
N LEU A 25 6.68 -7.91 0.73
CA LEU A 25 7.27 -9.06 1.41
C LEU A 25 8.79 -9.15 1.22
N ASN A 26 9.32 -8.56 0.14
CA ASN A 26 10.75 -8.46 -0.19
C ASN A 26 11.43 -7.16 0.30
N GLN A 27 10.80 -6.42 1.22
CA GLN A 27 11.44 -5.25 1.85
C GLN A 27 12.61 -5.69 2.75
N THR A 28 13.60 -4.82 2.93
CA THR A 28 14.69 -5.03 3.90
C THR A 28 14.22 -4.99 5.35
N VAL A 29 13.08 -4.34 5.61
CA VAL A 29 12.35 -4.39 6.87
C VAL A 29 11.42 -5.60 6.84
N THR A 30 11.71 -6.63 7.65
CA THR A 30 11.02 -7.92 7.59
C THR A 30 9.85 -8.06 8.55
N ASP A 31 9.84 -7.27 9.63
CA ASP A 31 8.80 -7.25 10.66
C ASP A 31 7.60 -6.44 10.18
N VAL A 32 6.82 -7.03 9.27
CA VAL A 32 5.68 -6.39 8.63
C VAL A 32 4.46 -7.30 8.71
N GLU A 33 3.30 -6.69 8.87
CA GLU A 33 2.01 -7.34 8.63
C GLU A 33 1.36 -6.70 7.41
N VAL A 34 0.79 -7.52 6.52
CA VAL A 34 0.23 -7.07 5.25
C VAL A 34 -1.27 -7.29 5.28
N PHE A 35 -2.02 -6.20 5.41
CA PHE A 35 -3.48 -6.20 5.45
C PHE A 35 -4.02 -5.94 4.05
N VAL A 36 -4.53 -7.00 3.44
CA VAL A 36 -5.31 -6.91 2.20
C VAL A 36 -6.75 -6.58 2.59
N ILE A 37 -7.16 -5.34 2.37
CA ILE A 37 -8.49 -4.86 2.72
C ILE A 37 -9.33 -4.79 1.45
N ALA A 38 -10.18 -5.80 1.27
CA ALA A 38 -10.96 -6.04 0.07
C ALA A 38 -12.35 -5.40 0.17
N ASP A 39 -12.73 -4.65 -0.87
CA ASP A 39 -14.01 -3.95 -0.99
C ASP A 39 -14.78 -4.46 -2.23
N GLY A 40 -15.61 -5.49 -2.05
CA GLY A 40 -16.37 -6.11 -3.15
C GLY A 40 -15.48 -6.75 -4.22
N ILE A 41 -14.62 -7.69 -3.83
CA ILE A 41 -13.75 -8.45 -4.76
C ILE A 41 -14.48 -9.60 -5.44
N THR A 42 -13.95 -10.04 -6.58
CA THR A 42 -14.41 -11.25 -7.28
C THR A 42 -13.88 -12.54 -6.62
N ASP A 43 -14.49 -13.67 -6.93
CA ASP A 43 -14.00 -14.99 -6.50
C ASP A 43 -12.58 -15.27 -7.01
N GLU A 44 -12.25 -14.82 -8.22
CA GLU A 44 -10.90 -14.92 -8.79
C GLU A 44 -9.89 -14.11 -7.99
N THR A 45 -10.22 -12.86 -7.63
CA THR A 45 -9.34 -12.03 -6.78
C THR A 45 -9.17 -12.66 -5.40
N ARG A 46 -10.24 -13.25 -4.83
CA ARG A 46 -10.17 -13.96 -3.56
C ARG A 46 -9.22 -15.15 -3.62
N ALA A 47 -9.30 -15.96 -4.69
CA ALA A 47 -8.44 -17.13 -4.88
C ALA A 47 -6.95 -16.71 -4.89
N HIS A 48 -6.60 -15.67 -5.64
CA HIS A 48 -5.23 -15.14 -5.65
C HIS A 48 -4.74 -14.64 -4.29
N ILE A 49 -5.62 -14.04 -3.48
CA ILE A 49 -5.25 -13.61 -2.13
C ILE A 49 -5.01 -14.82 -1.21
N GLN A 50 -5.83 -15.87 -1.34
CA GLN A 50 -5.63 -17.10 -0.56
C GLN A 50 -4.29 -17.77 -0.87
N GLU A 51 -3.88 -17.83 -2.15
CA GLU A 51 -2.55 -18.32 -2.54
C GLU A 51 -1.42 -17.54 -1.84
N LEU A 52 -1.58 -16.22 -1.68
CA LEU A 52 -0.61 -15.37 -1.00
C LEU A 52 -0.59 -15.60 0.52
N ILE A 53 -1.76 -15.83 1.14
CA ILE A 53 -1.88 -16.16 2.57
C ILE A 53 -1.25 -17.53 2.86
N GLU A 54 -1.45 -18.51 1.98
CA GLU A 54 -0.83 -19.83 2.10
C GLU A 54 0.69 -19.78 1.96
N ALA A 55 1.21 -18.83 1.17
CA ALA A 55 2.64 -18.68 0.93
C ALA A 55 3.38 -17.90 2.02
N ASP A 56 2.73 -16.94 2.69
CA ASP A 56 3.36 -16.06 3.68
C ASP A 56 2.37 -15.64 4.78
N ASP A 57 2.69 -16.00 6.03
CA ASP A 57 1.83 -15.81 7.21
C ASP A 57 1.65 -14.34 7.62
N ARG A 58 2.47 -13.44 7.07
CA ARG A 58 2.33 -11.99 7.26
C ARG A 58 1.12 -11.42 6.52
N VAL A 59 0.57 -12.13 5.53
CA VAL A 59 -0.56 -11.67 4.71
C VAL A 59 -1.89 -12.03 5.37
N ARG A 60 -2.78 -11.05 5.53
CA ARG A 60 -4.10 -11.20 6.14
C ARG A 60 -5.16 -10.54 5.27
N LEU A 61 -6.24 -11.25 4.97
CA LEU A 61 -7.39 -10.73 4.22
C LEU A 61 -8.49 -10.28 5.17
N PHE A 62 -8.96 -9.05 4.95
CA PHE A 62 -10.20 -8.51 5.52
C PHE A 62 -11.16 -8.19 4.37
N GLU A 63 -12.20 -9.00 4.22
CA GLU A 63 -13.11 -8.94 3.09
C GLU A 63 -14.45 -8.31 3.48
N PHE A 64 -14.88 -7.32 2.69
CA PHE A 64 -16.13 -6.60 2.89
C PHE A 64 -16.96 -6.53 1.59
N PRO A 65 -18.29 -6.43 1.69
CA PRO A 65 -19.14 -6.08 0.55
C PRO A 65 -18.77 -4.72 -0.03
N LYS A 66 -19.15 -4.49 -1.30
CA LYS A 66 -18.85 -3.24 -1.99
C LYS A 66 -19.48 -2.03 -1.27
N HIS A 67 -18.64 -1.09 -0.87
CA HIS A 67 -19.03 0.13 -0.17
C HIS A 67 -19.06 1.34 -1.12
N GLU A 68 -20.02 2.25 -0.92
CA GLU A 68 -20.17 3.48 -1.73
C GLU A 68 -18.94 4.39 -1.64
N SER A 69 -18.40 4.59 -0.43
CA SER A 69 -17.14 5.29 -0.14
C SER A 69 -15.87 4.48 -0.40
N ARG A 70 -15.88 3.54 -1.36
CA ARG A 70 -14.68 2.80 -1.81
C ARG A 70 -13.91 2.10 -0.67
N GLY A 71 -14.63 1.60 0.33
CA GLY A 71 -14.10 0.89 1.48
C GLY A 71 -13.27 1.72 2.47
N GLU A 72 -13.33 3.06 2.43
CA GLU A 72 -12.62 3.92 3.39
C GLU A 72 -12.95 3.61 4.86
N PRO A 73 -14.24 3.49 5.25
CA PRO A 73 -14.59 3.16 6.64
C PRO A 73 -14.06 1.79 7.07
N ASN A 74 -14.12 0.79 6.18
CA ASN A 74 -13.63 -0.55 6.44
C ASN A 74 -12.11 -0.56 6.71
N ARG A 75 -11.34 0.26 5.95
CA ARG A 75 -9.90 0.40 6.20
C ARG A 75 -9.60 1.01 7.57
N HIS A 76 -10.33 2.05 7.93
CA HIS A 76 -10.16 2.71 9.23
C HIS A 76 -10.47 1.75 10.38
N GLN A 77 -11.57 1.00 10.27
CA GLN A 77 -11.96 -0.01 11.25
C GLN A 77 -10.87 -1.07 11.43
N VAL A 78 -10.45 -1.73 10.34
CA VAL A 78 -9.43 -2.79 10.38
C VAL A 78 -8.12 -2.28 10.98
N LEU A 79 -7.68 -1.08 10.60
CA LEU A 79 -6.46 -0.49 11.14
C LEU A 79 -6.57 -0.24 12.65
N THR A 80 -7.70 0.31 13.10
CA THR A 80 -7.90 0.63 14.53
C THR A 80 -8.00 -0.64 15.39
N GLU A 81 -8.56 -1.72 14.85
CA GLU A 81 -8.80 -2.97 15.57
C GLU A 81 -7.63 -3.94 15.54
N HIS A 82 -6.79 -3.90 14.49
CA HIS A 82 -5.82 -4.96 14.22
C HIS A 82 -4.39 -4.50 13.99
N ALA A 83 -4.13 -3.24 13.66
CA ALA A 83 -2.78 -2.79 13.35
C ALA A 83 -1.91 -2.75 14.61
N THR A 84 -0.71 -3.30 14.51
CA THR A 84 0.28 -3.38 15.60
C THR A 84 1.65 -2.83 15.20
N GLY A 85 1.85 -2.50 13.92
CA GLY A 85 3.07 -1.89 13.42
C GLY A 85 3.33 -0.51 14.03
N ARG A 86 4.61 -0.13 14.11
CA ARG A 86 5.02 1.21 14.58
C ARG A 86 4.41 2.33 13.74
N PHE A 87 4.23 2.10 12.44
CA PHE A 87 3.57 3.01 11.52
C PHE A 87 2.74 2.23 10.49
N VAL A 88 1.83 2.95 9.83
CA VAL A 88 0.99 2.42 8.75
C VAL A 88 1.52 2.92 7.40
N ALA A 89 1.70 2.01 6.44
CA ALA A 89 2.13 2.34 5.09
C ALA A 89 1.10 1.86 4.06
N TYR A 90 0.82 2.70 3.05
CA TYR A 90 -0.18 2.40 2.00
C TYR A 90 0.50 2.09 0.68
N ILE A 91 0.13 0.97 0.06
CA ILE A 91 0.52 0.63 -1.31
C ILE A 91 -0.73 0.39 -2.16
N CYS A 92 -0.75 0.89 -3.40
CA CYS A 92 -1.79 0.49 -4.34
C CYS A 92 -1.57 -0.97 -4.76
N ASP A 93 -2.66 -1.72 -4.91
CA ASP A 93 -2.73 -3.09 -5.46
C ASP A 93 -2.12 -3.30 -6.87
N ARG A 94 -1.47 -2.28 -7.45
CA ARG A 94 -0.79 -2.30 -8.75
C ARG A 94 0.49 -1.47 -8.79
N ASP A 95 0.94 -0.94 -7.67
CA ASP A 95 2.23 -0.26 -7.57
C ASP A 95 3.28 -1.25 -7.03
N LEU A 96 4.55 -0.92 -7.23
CA LEU A 96 5.69 -1.66 -6.69
C LEU A 96 6.51 -0.75 -5.79
N TRP A 97 7.01 -1.31 -4.70
CA TRP A 97 8.01 -0.66 -3.86
C TRP A 97 9.42 -1.13 -4.19
N LEU A 98 10.38 -0.21 -4.14
CA LEU A 98 11.79 -0.56 -4.12
C LEU A 98 12.14 -1.22 -2.79
N PRO A 99 13.16 -2.10 -2.71
CA PRO A 99 13.43 -2.93 -1.53
C PRO A 99 13.63 -2.20 -0.19
N ASN A 100 14.03 -0.91 -0.22
CA ASN A 100 14.29 -0.11 0.97
C ASN A 100 13.17 0.88 1.32
N HIS A 101 12.03 0.83 0.63
CA HIS A 101 10.96 1.82 0.79
C HIS A 101 10.50 2.00 2.25
N LEU A 102 10.26 0.90 2.96
CA LEU A 102 9.85 0.97 4.37
C LEU A 102 10.93 1.57 5.25
N HIS A 103 12.20 1.21 5.02
CA HIS A 103 13.33 1.77 5.78
C HIS A 103 13.42 3.29 5.60
N GLU A 104 13.30 3.78 4.36
CA GLU A 104 13.30 5.23 4.07
C GLU A 104 12.12 5.95 4.74
N LEU A 105 10.93 5.32 4.78
CA LEU A 105 9.80 5.87 5.51
C LEU A 105 10.07 5.97 7.02
N ASP A 106 10.71 4.97 7.63
CA ASP A 106 11.06 5.01 9.06
C ASP A 106 11.94 6.21 9.42
N LEU A 107 12.96 6.44 8.59
CA LEU A 107 13.89 7.54 8.76
C LEU A 107 13.17 8.87 8.63
N ALA A 108 12.29 9.01 7.64
CA ALA A 108 11.50 10.22 7.43
C ALA A 108 10.46 10.45 8.54
N LEU A 109 9.92 9.39 9.13
CA LEU A 109 8.96 9.46 10.25
C LEU A 109 9.63 9.69 11.61
N ALA A 110 10.97 9.80 11.67
CA ALA A 110 11.67 10.07 12.92
C ALA A 110 11.33 11.45 13.51
N ASP A 111 10.98 12.44 12.67
CA ASP A 111 10.61 13.80 13.09
C ASP A 111 9.31 14.33 12.46
N ALA A 112 8.51 13.45 11.85
CA ALA A 112 7.27 13.81 11.15
C ALA A 112 6.13 12.82 11.41
N ASP A 113 4.89 13.32 11.37
CA ASP A 113 3.69 12.49 11.50
C ASP A 113 3.31 11.78 10.18
N PHE A 114 3.80 12.29 9.05
CA PHE A 114 3.50 11.78 7.71
C PHE A 114 4.71 11.90 6.79
N ALA A 115 5.01 10.83 6.06
CA ALA A 115 6.09 10.77 5.09
C ALA A 115 5.61 10.13 3.78
N HIS A 116 6.24 10.54 2.68
CA HIS A 116 5.99 9.98 1.35
C HIS A 116 7.30 10.00 0.56
N THR A 117 7.62 8.89 -0.10
CA THR A 117 8.79 8.78 -0.99
C THR A 117 8.41 9.11 -2.43
N LEU A 118 9.38 9.47 -3.28
CA LEU A 118 9.10 9.85 -4.66
C LEU A 118 8.43 8.72 -5.45
N ARG A 119 7.38 9.06 -6.19
CA ARG A 119 6.73 8.15 -7.15
C ARG A 119 7.21 8.41 -8.56
N PHE A 120 7.58 7.35 -9.25
CA PHE A 120 7.82 7.37 -10.68
C PHE A 120 7.09 6.22 -11.38
N ARG A 121 6.94 6.34 -12.70
CA ARG A 121 6.48 5.26 -13.57
C ARG A 121 7.59 4.91 -14.56
N VAL A 122 7.68 3.64 -14.92
CA VAL A 122 8.52 3.20 -16.05
C VAL A 122 7.63 3.25 -17.29
N GLY A 123 8.00 4.07 -18.26
CA GLY A 123 7.28 4.18 -19.53
C GLY A 123 7.63 3.04 -20.47
N GLU A 124 6.86 2.87 -21.54
CA GLU A 124 7.16 1.90 -22.63
C GLU A 124 8.48 2.23 -23.36
N ASP A 125 9.02 3.43 -23.14
CA ASP A 125 10.31 3.90 -23.63
C ASP A 125 11.48 3.54 -22.70
N ASP A 126 11.25 2.69 -21.70
CA ASP A 126 12.18 2.30 -20.63
C ASP A 126 12.71 3.51 -19.82
N ARG A 127 11.98 4.63 -19.80
CA ARG A 127 12.36 5.82 -19.04
C ARG A 127 11.55 5.96 -17.75
N PHE A 128 12.19 6.58 -16.77
CA PHE A 128 11.55 6.99 -15.53
C PHE A 128 10.82 8.32 -15.71
N HIS A 129 9.51 8.30 -15.50
CA HIS A 129 8.65 9.47 -15.51
C HIS A 129 8.24 9.79 -14.07
N PHE A 130 8.85 10.82 -13.50
CA PHE A 130 8.54 11.25 -12.14
C PHE A 130 7.21 12.02 -12.12
N THR A 131 6.34 11.69 -11.17
CA THR A 131 5.02 12.31 -11.03
C THR A 131 4.89 12.97 -9.66
N HIS A 132 4.14 14.07 -9.59
CA HIS A 132 3.81 14.74 -8.32
C HIS A 132 5.03 15.12 -7.47
N ILE A 133 6.07 15.69 -8.09
CA ILE A 133 7.16 16.33 -7.35
C ILE A 133 6.61 17.64 -6.77
N ALA A 134 6.21 17.59 -5.50
CA ALA A 134 5.73 18.76 -4.75
C ALA A 134 6.50 18.87 -3.44
N ASP A 135 7.09 20.03 -3.18
CA ASP A 135 7.61 20.37 -1.85
C ASP A 135 6.50 21.03 -1.04
N LEU A 136 5.86 20.26 -0.16
CA LEU A 136 4.78 20.73 0.72
C LEU A 136 5.23 21.86 1.68
N ARG A 137 6.54 22.11 1.83
CA ARG A 137 7.04 23.27 2.58
C ARG A 137 6.82 24.56 1.81
N THR A 138 6.73 24.51 0.49
CA THR A 138 6.52 25.68 -0.38
C THR A 138 5.03 25.96 -0.63
N PRO A 139 4.62 27.22 -0.80
CA PRO A 139 3.23 27.56 -1.15
C PRO A 139 2.76 26.88 -2.45
N MET A 140 3.65 26.75 -3.43
CA MET A 140 3.35 26.10 -4.71
C MET A 140 3.09 24.60 -4.57
N GLY A 141 3.84 23.90 -3.71
CA GLY A 141 3.58 22.49 -3.41
C GLY A 141 2.30 22.27 -2.59
N ARG A 142 1.84 23.28 -1.83
CA ARG A 142 0.56 23.24 -1.09
C ARG A 142 -0.65 23.64 -1.94
N ALA A 143 -0.44 24.34 -3.06
CA ALA A 143 -1.52 24.67 -3.97
C ALA A 143 -2.05 23.35 -4.53
N ALA A 144 -3.27 22.99 -4.13
CA ALA A 144 -3.88 21.71 -4.45
C ALA A 144 -3.68 21.40 -5.94
N THR A 145 -3.07 20.24 -6.21
CA THR A 145 -3.24 19.54 -7.47
C THR A 145 -4.70 19.10 -7.54
N ARG A 146 -5.59 20.07 -7.78
CA ARG A 146 -7.01 19.78 -8.00
C ARG A 146 -7.08 18.87 -9.24
N PRO A 147 -7.79 17.74 -9.15
CA PRO A 147 -8.06 16.90 -10.30
C PRO A 147 -8.86 17.66 -11.36
#